data_AF-A0A1L9SVB6-F1
#
_entry.id   AF-A0A1L9SVB6-F1
#
_cell.length_a   1.000
_cell.length_b   1.000
_cell.length_c   1.000
_cell.angle_alpha   90.00
_cell.angle_beta   90.00
_cell.angle_gamma   90.00
#
_symmetry.space_group_name_H-M   'P 1'
#
loop_
_entity.id
_entity.type
_entity.pdbx_description
1 polymer ?
#
loop_
_entity_poly.entity_id
_entity_poly.type
_entity_poly.pdbx_seq_one_letter_code
_entity_poly.pdbx_strand_id
1 'polypeptide(L)'
;MNRAYLFGCYREYEVALVEEHELTAGPLSLLQTATRTHTQVLISCRNNRKLLARVKAFDRHCNMVLENVKEMWTEKPKGGKGRGVNKDRFISKM
;
A
#
# COMPACT_ATOMS: atom_id res chain seq x y z
N MET A 1 -29.14 22.72 26.56
CA MET A 1 -28.06 21.81 26.10
C MET A 1 -28.15 21.73 24.58
N ASN A 2 -27.18 22.33 23.88
CA ASN A 2 -27.35 22.81 22.51
C ASN A 2 -27.44 21.68 21.46
N ARG A 3 -28.58 21.63 20.74
CA ARG A 3 -28.90 20.70 19.64
C ARG A 3 -27.85 20.65 18.52
N ALA A 4 -27.01 21.69 18.41
CA ALA A 4 -25.92 21.79 17.44
C ALA A 4 -24.77 20.79 17.70
N TYR A 5 -24.50 20.41 18.96
CA TYR A 5 -23.43 19.45 19.26
C TYR A 5 -23.81 18.00 18.92
N LEU A 6 -25.10 17.67 18.98
CA LEU A 6 -25.58 16.33 18.58
C LEU A 6 -25.47 16.11 17.06
N PHE A 7 -25.70 17.15 16.26
CA PHE A 7 -25.68 17.07 14.80
C PHE A 7 -24.26 16.94 14.23
N GLY A 8 -23.25 17.55 14.88
CA GLY A 8 -21.85 17.39 14.51
C GLY A 8 -21.34 15.96 14.72
N CYS A 9 -21.66 15.37 15.89
CA CYS A 9 -21.21 14.02 16.26
C CYS A 9 -21.81 12.91 15.37
N TYR A 10 -23.07 13.06 14.93
CA TYR A 10 -23.71 12.11 14.02
C TYR A 10 -23.03 12.07 12.64
N ARG A 11 -22.61 13.21 12.12
CA ARG A 11 -22.00 13.31 10.79
C ARG A 11 -20.60 12.70 10.75
N GLU A 12 -19.82 12.88 11.81
CA GLU A 12 -18.51 12.26 11.97
C GLU A 12 -18.61 10.74 12.08
N TYR A 13 -19.62 10.24 12.80
CA TYR A 13 -19.88 8.82 12.94
C TYR A 13 -20.29 8.16 11.61
N GLU A 14 -21.14 8.80 10.82
CA GLU A 14 -21.50 8.31 9.49
C GLU A 14 -20.29 8.25 8.54
N VAL A 15 -19.41 9.26 8.56
CA VAL A 15 -18.20 9.26 7.74
C VAL A 15 -17.27 8.10 8.12
N ALA A 16 -17.06 7.87 9.41
CA ALA A 16 -16.24 6.75 9.89
C ALA A 16 -16.81 5.38 9.47
N LEU A 17 -18.13 5.21 9.51
CA LEU A 17 -18.80 3.98 9.06
C LEU A 17 -18.63 3.74 7.56
N VAL A 18 -18.75 4.79 6.74
CA VAL A 18 -18.53 4.69 5.30
C VAL A 18 -17.07 4.34 5.00
N GLU A 19 -16.13 4.97 5.70
CA GLU A 19 -14.70 4.65 5.56
C GLU A 19 -14.39 3.18 5.96
N GLU A 20 -14.92 2.68 7.07
CA GLU A 20 -14.74 1.27 7.45
C GLU A 20 -15.35 0.32 6.42
N HIS A 21 -16.51 0.66 5.86
CA HIS A 21 -17.15 -0.15 4.84
C HIS A 21 -16.33 -0.17 3.53
N GLU A 22 -15.76 0.95 3.11
CA GLU A 22 -14.86 1.01 1.95
C GLU A 22 -13.56 0.23 2.16
N LEU A 23 -13.03 0.23 3.39
CA LEU A 23 -11.85 -0.54 3.76
C LEU A 23 -12.11 -2.05 3.80
N THR A 24 -13.32 -2.47 4.18
CA THR A 24 -13.65 -3.90 4.38
C THR A 24 -14.26 -4.56 3.15
N ALA A 25 -15.12 -3.87 2.40
CA ALA A 25 -15.83 -4.42 1.24
C ALA A 25 -15.35 -3.85 -0.09
N GLY A 26 -14.49 -2.83 -0.08
CA GLY A 26 -13.95 -2.19 -1.28
C GLY A 26 -12.66 -2.81 -1.80
N PRO A 27 -12.06 -2.21 -2.85
CA PRO A 27 -10.80 -2.69 -3.44
C PRO A 27 -9.60 -2.64 -2.47
N LEU A 28 -9.67 -1.81 -1.42
CA LEU A 28 -8.65 -1.72 -0.37
C LEU A 28 -8.68 -2.91 0.62
N SER A 29 -9.76 -3.71 0.62
CA SER A 29 -9.88 -4.92 1.46
C SER A 29 -8.76 -5.92 1.24
N LEU A 30 -8.15 -5.94 0.04
CA LEU A 30 -6.99 -6.77 -0.27
C LEU A 30 -5.75 -6.34 0.55
N LEU A 31 -5.54 -5.02 0.72
CA LEU A 31 -4.47 -4.49 1.55
C LEU A 31 -4.76 -4.69 3.05
N GLN A 32 -6.03 -4.60 3.44
CA GLN A 32 -6.45 -4.92 4.81
C GLN A 32 -6.16 -6.38 5.14
N THR A 33 -6.50 -7.29 4.23
CA THR A 33 -6.20 -8.72 4.35
C THR A 33 -4.70 -8.96 4.37
N ALA A 34 -3.93 -8.32 3.49
CA ALA A 34 -2.48 -8.45 3.42
C ALA A 34 -1.77 -7.97 4.70
N THR A 35 -2.27 -6.89 5.31
CA THR A 35 -1.74 -6.37 6.57
C THR A 35 -2.05 -7.31 7.74
N ARG A 36 -3.29 -7.83 7.82
CA ARG A 36 -3.71 -8.76 8.90
C ARG A 36 -3.00 -10.12 8.83
N THR A 37 -2.85 -10.65 7.62
CA THR A 37 -2.21 -11.95 7.38
C THR A 37 -0.69 -11.86 7.25
N HIS A 38 -0.15 -10.63 7.26
CA HIS A 38 1.25 -10.34 6.96
C HIS A 38 1.73 -11.01 5.65
N THR A 39 0.90 -11.12 4.62
CA THR A 39 1.30 -11.76 3.36
C THR A 39 2.33 -10.95 2.58
N GLN A 40 3.12 -11.63 1.76
CA GLN A 40 4.01 -10.95 0.83
C GLN A 40 3.23 -10.37 -0.34
N VAL A 41 3.49 -9.10 -0.63
CA VAL A 41 2.90 -8.36 -1.74
C VAL A 41 3.98 -7.97 -2.74
N LEU A 42 3.63 -8.00 -4.03
CA LEU A 42 4.45 -7.48 -5.10
C LEU A 42 3.83 -6.18 -5.61
N ILE A 43 4.53 -5.07 -5.42
CA ILE A 43 4.08 -3.72 -5.78
C ILE A 43 4.87 -3.26 -7.01
N SER A 44 4.15 -2.85 -8.06
CA SER A 44 4.76 -2.24 -9.24
C SER A 44 4.79 -0.73 -9.09
N CYS A 45 5.99 -0.14 -9.10
CA CYS A 45 6.17 1.31 -8.94
C CYS A 45 6.21 2.05 -10.29
N ARG A 46 5.91 3.35 -10.27
CA ARG A 46 5.93 4.23 -11.46
C ARG A 46 7.30 4.33 -12.14
N ASN A 47 8.38 4.06 -11.41
CA ASN A 47 9.75 4.06 -11.91
C ASN A 47 10.15 2.74 -12.60
N ASN A 48 9.19 1.87 -12.94
CA ASN A 48 9.41 0.53 -13.51
C ASN A 48 10.23 -0.40 -12.62
N ARG A 49 10.23 -0.15 -11.30
CA ARG A 49 10.81 -1.05 -10.30
C ARG A 49 9.68 -1.83 -9.62
N LYS A 50 10.00 -3.02 -9.12
CA LYS A 50 9.06 -3.87 -8.40
C LYS A 50 9.54 -4.04 -6.97
N LEU A 51 8.66 -3.86 -5.99
CA LEU A 51 8.94 -4.08 -4.57
C LEU A 51 8.26 -5.37 -4.14
N LEU A 52 9.03 -6.32 -3.63
CA LEU A 52 8.50 -7.46 -2.90
C LEU A 52 8.62 -7.16 -1.40
N ALA A 53 7.50 -7.00 -0.72
CA ALA A 53 7.48 -6.49 0.65
C ALA A 53 6.33 -7.11 1.46
N ARG A 54 6.28 -6.82 2.76
CA ARG A 54 5.11 -7.05 3.61
C ARG A 54 4.57 -5.70 4.07
N VAL A 55 3.25 -5.55 4.03
CA VAL A 55 2.58 -4.31 4.47
C VAL A 55 2.39 -4.35 5.98
N LYS A 56 2.84 -3.29 6.66
CA LYS A 56 2.66 -3.12 8.11
C LYS A 56 1.48 -2.21 8.44
N ALA A 57 1.29 -1.17 7.63
CA ALA A 57 0.17 -0.26 7.70
C ALA A 57 -0.10 0.32 6.31
N PHE A 58 -1.32 0.78 6.07
CA PHE A 58 -1.71 1.50 4.87
C PHE A 58 -2.72 2.58 5.21
N ASP A 59 -2.91 3.55 4.31
CA ASP A 59 -3.92 4.59 4.43
C ASP A 59 -4.89 4.60 3.24
N ARG A 60 -5.85 5.53 3.26
CA ARG A 60 -6.84 5.73 2.18
C ARG A 60 -6.26 6.23 0.85
N HIS A 61 -5.03 6.76 0.85
CA HIS A 61 -4.31 7.21 -0.35
C HIS A 61 -3.40 6.13 -0.93
N CYS A 62 -3.45 4.92 -0.36
CA CYS A 62 -2.53 3.82 -0.67
C CYS A 62 -1.07 4.10 -0.31
N ASN A 63 -0.79 5.06 0.59
CA ASN A 63 0.53 5.13 1.20
C ASN A 63 0.66 3.93 2.13
N MET A 64 1.81 3.24 2.06
CA MET A 64 2.05 2.02 2.81
C MET A 64 3.34 2.14 3.60
N VAL A 65 3.32 1.60 4.82
CA VAL A 65 4.52 1.32 5.60
C VAL A 65 4.90 -0.13 5.32
N LEU A 66 6.13 -0.34 4.83
CA LEU A 66 6.59 -1.62 4.35
C LEU A 66 7.78 -2.15 5.17
N GLU A 67 7.76 -3.45 5.42
CA GLU A 67 8.84 -4.18 6.09
C GLU A 67 9.42 -5.25 5.16
N ASN A 68 10.73 -5.55 5.33
CA ASN A 68 11.45 -6.56 4.56
C ASN A 68 11.35 -6.33 3.04
N VAL A 69 11.61 -5.09 2.61
CA VAL A 69 11.42 -4.67 1.23
C VAL A 69 12.59 -5.14 0.37
N LYS A 70 12.28 -5.88 -0.70
CA LYS A 70 13.22 -6.23 -1.75
C LYS A 70 12.83 -5.49 -3.02
N GLU A 71 13.65 -4.52 -3.43
CA GLU A 71 13.45 -3.80 -4.68
C GLU A 71 14.18 -4.50 -5.82
N MET A 72 13.48 -4.69 -6.94
CA MET A 72 13.94 -5.41 -8.12
C MET A 72 13.75 -4.55 -9.37
N TRP A 73 14.75 -4.49 -10.23
CA TRP A 73 14.66 -3.80 -11.52
C TRP A 73 15.53 -4.49 -12.57
N THR A 74 15.21 -4.27 -13.84
CA THR A 74 16.00 -4.76 -14.96
C THR A 74 16.77 -3.61 -15.59
N GLU A 75 18.09 -3.71 -15.64
CA GLU A 75 18.92 -2.78 -16.40
C GLU A 75 19.13 -3.30 -17.82
N LYS A 76 18.87 -2.43 -18.79
CA LYS A 76 19.23 -2.70 -20.19
C LYS A 76 20.68 -2.25 -20.41
N PRO A 77 21.56 -3.11 -20.97
CA PRO A 77 22.93 -2.71 -21.25
C PRO A 77 22.95 -1.55 -22.26
N LYS A 78 23.79 -0.54 -21.99
CA LYS A 78 24.06 0.55 -22.93
C LYS A 78 24.80 -0.04 -24.14
N GLY A 79 24.09 -0.23 -25.26
CA GLY A 79 24.65 -0.85 -26.47
C GLY A 79 23.70 -1.76 -27.25
N GLY A 80 22.45 -1.95 -26.80
CA GLY A 80 21.36 -2.51 -27.62
C GLY A 80 21.41 -4.03 -27.89
N LYS A 81 22.51 -4.71 -27.57
CA LYS A 81 22.64 -6.17 -27.70
C LYS A 81 23.02 -6.81 -26.36
N GLY A 82 22.03 -7.32 -25.64
CA GLY A 82 22.22 -8.11 -24.42
C GLY A 82 20.92 -8.40 -23.70
N ARG A 83 20.83 -9.55 -23.01
CA ARG A 83 19.70 -9.85 -22.11
C ARG A 83 19.74 -8.87 -20.94
N GLY A 84 18.57 -8.34 -20.56
CA GLY A 84 18.46 -7.42 -19.42
C GLY A 84 19.00 -8.08 -18.15
N VAL A 85 19.83 -7.34 -17.40
CA VAL A 85 20.38 -7.84 -16.14
C VAL A 85 19.39 -7.48 -15.03
N ASN A 86 18.87 -8.49 -14.34
CA ASN A 86 18.04 -8.28 -13.17
C ASN A 86 18.94 -7.94 -11.98
N LYS A 87 18.65 -6.82 -11.34
CA LYS A 87 19.27 -6.39 -10.09
C LYS A 87 18.24 -6.36 -8.99
N ASP A 88 18.69 -6.63 -7.78
CA ASP A 88 17.90 -6.47 -6.57
C ASP A 88 18.71 -5.82 -5.45
N ARG A 89 18.00 -5.09 -4.57
CA ARG A 89 18.56 -4.56 -3.33
C ARG A 89 17.58 -4.76 -2.18
N PHE A 90 18.12 -4.97 -0.99
CA PHE A 90 17.33 -5.06 0.23
C PHE A 90 17.22 -3.69 0.91
N ILE A 91 16.03 -3.36 1.37
CA ILE A 91 15.71 -2.14 2.10
C ILE A 91 14.98 -2.59 3.37
N SER A 92 15.60 -2.36 4.53
CA SER A 92 15.11 -2.91 5.79
C SER A 92 13.74 -2.36 6.20
N LYS A 93 13.48 -1.08 5.93
CA LYS A 93 12.21 -0.39 6.23
C LYS A 93 11.97 0.71 5.20
N MET A 94 10.72 0.88 4.77
CA MET A 94 10.28 1.93 3.85
C MET A 94 8.90 2.46 4.26
#